data_AF-A0A2I1BX49-F1
#
_entry.id   AF-A0A2I1BX49-F1
#
_cell.length_a   1.000
_cell.length_b   1.000
_cell.length_c   1.000
_cell.angle_alpha   90.00
_cell.angle_beta   90.00
_cell.angle_gamma   90.00
#
_symmetry.space_group_name_H-M   'P 1'
#
loop_
_entity.id
_entity.type
_entity.pdbx_description
1 polymer ?
#
loop_
_entity_poly.entity_id
_entity_poly.type
_entity_poly.pdbx_seq_one_letter_code
_entity_poly.pdbx_strand_id
1 'polypeptide(L)' 'MTAPSRHMACRTCRERKVRCDGGQPSCETCKRHGEKCVYVQSARQTKNDLLAKIDNLQERLGG' A
#
# COMPACT_ATOMS: atom_id res chain seq x y z
N MET A 1 -2.08 24.71 -11.74
CA MET A 1 -2.12 23.25 -11.99
C MET A 1 -1.34 22.59 -10.86
N THR A 2 -2.04 22.10 -9.84
CA THR A 2 -1.44 21.47 -8.66
C THR A 2 -0.64 20.24 -9.09
N ALA A 3 0.65 20.20 -8.73
CA ALA A 3 1.54 19.09 -9.02
C ALA A 3 0.88 17.77 -8.60
N PRO A 4 1.00 16.69 -9.39
CA PRO A 4 0.46 15.41 -8.96
C PRO A 4 1.24 14.96 -7.74
N SER A 5 0.68 15.18 -6.55
CA SER A 5 1.01 14.37 -5.38
C SER A 5 1.05 12.93 -5.89
N ARG A 6 2.12 12.20 -5.60
CA ARG A 6 2.30 10.80 -6.03
C ARG A 6 1.21 9.98 -5.35
N HIS A 7 -0.01 10.07 -5.88
CA HIS A 7 -1.19 9.44 -5.33
C HIS A 7 -0.97 7.96 -5.48
N MET A 8 -0.96 7.28 -4.35
CA MET A 8 -0.83 5.84 -4.30
C MET A 8 -2.00 5.24 -5.07
N ALA A 9 -1.75 4.57 -6.19
CA ALA A 9 -2.80 3.82 -6.86
C ALA A 9 -3.38 2.75 -5.91
N CYS A 10 -4.69 2.56 -5.93
CA CYS A 10 -5.34 1.50 -5.17
C CYS A 10 -4.82 0.11 -5.63
N ARG A 11 -5.00 -0.91 -4.78
CA ARG A 11 -4.55 -2.28 -5.02
C ARG A 11 -5.06 -2.80 -6.36
N THR A 12 -6.35 -2.64 -6.64
CA THR A 12 -7.00 -3.13 -7.85
C THR A 12 -6.43 -2.48 -9.11
N CYS A 13 -6.23 -1.16 -9.12
CA CYS A 13 -5.62 -0.47 -10.25
C CYS A 13 -4.14 -0.85 -10.43
N ARG A 14 -3.41 -1.10 -9.34
CA ARG A 14 -2.02 -1.60 -9.39
C ARG A 14 -1.93 -2.99 -10.00
N GLU A 15 -2.75 -3.92 -9.53
CA GLU A 15 -2.81 -5.30 -10.04
C GLU A 15 -3.20 -5.34 -11.51
N ARG A 16 -4.19 -4.52 -11.90
CA ARG A 16 -4.63 -4.38 -13.29
C ARG A 16 -3.70 -3.54 -14.16
N LYS A 17 -2.68 -2.89 -13.57
CA LYS A 17 -1.75 -1.98 -14.24
C LYS A 17 -2.44 -0.86 -15.03
N VAL A 18 -3.54 -0.33 -14.50
CA VAL A 18 -4.31 0.77 -15.10
C VAL A 18 -4.11 2.07 -14.33
N ARG A 19 -4.43 3.20 -14.96
CA ARG A 19 -4.40 4.50 -14.29
C ARG A 19 -5.40 4.53 -13.14
N CYS A 20 -4.95 4.99 -11.98
CA CYS A 20 -5.79 5.26 -10.81
C CYS A 20 -5.86 6.77 -10.61
N ASP A 21 -7.06 7.32 -10.47
CA ASP A 21 -7.28 8.74 -10.15
C ASP A 21 -7.04 9.08 -8.67
N GLY A 22 -6.92 8.07 -7.80
CA GLY A 22 -6.66 8.28 -6.38
C GLY A 22 -7.88 8.72 -5.57
N GLY A 23 -9.08 8.73 -6.15
CA GLY A 23 -10.31 9.08 -5.44
C GLY A 23 -10.56 8.18 -4.22
N GLN A 24 -11.03 8.79 -3.12
CA GLN A 24 -11.48 8.10 -1.90
C GLN A 24 -12.95 8.43 -1.64
N PRO A 25 -13.76 7.47 -1.15
CA PRO A 25 -13.41 6.11 -0.68
C PRO A 25 -13.15 5.09 -1.80
N SER A 26 -13.49 5.42 -3.06
CA SER A 26 -13.17 4.60 -4.23
C SER A 26 -12.75 5.48 -5.40
N CYS A 27 -11.75 5.01 -6.17
CA CYS A 27 -11.35 5.64 -7.42
C CYS A 27 -12.44 5.46 -8.50
N GLU A 28 -12.42 6.28 -9.53
CA GLU A 28 -13.39 6.27 -10.62
C GLU A 28 -13.37 4.95 -11.40
N THR A 29 -12.18 4.39 -11.66
CA THR A 29 -12.04 3.08 -12.31
C THR A 29 -12.75 1.99 -11.52
N CYS A 30 -12.47 1.88 -10.22
CA CYS A 30 -13.11 0.85 -9.39
C CYS A 30 -14.63 1.07 -9.29
N LYS A 31 -15.10 2.32 -9.19
CA LYS A 31 -16.54 2.63 -9.19
C LYS A 31 -17.23 2.14 -10.47
N ARG A 32 -16.65 2.42 -11.64
CA ARG A 32 -17.22 2.01 -12.94
C ARG A 32 -17.28 0.50 -13.10
N HIS A 33 -16.27 -0.21 -12.61
CA HIS A 33 -16.20 -1.66 -12.71
C HIS A 33 -16.92 -2.41 -11.57
N GLY A 34 -17.46 -1.69 -10.57
CA GLY A 34 -18.08 -2.32 -9.40
C GLY A 34 -17.09 -3.09 -8.52
N GLU A 35 -15.81 -2.77 -8.62
CA GLU A 35 -14.72 -3.53 -7.96
C GLU A 35 -14.39 -2.94 -6.59
N LYS A 36 -13.90 -3.80 -5.69
CA LYS A 36 -13.44 -3.37 -4.37
C LYS A 36 -12.23 -2.46 -4.51
N CYS A 37 -12.35 -1.18 -4.12
CA CYS A 37 -11.23 -0.24 -4.12
C CYS A 37 -10.52 -0.25 -2.76
N VAL A 38 -9.30 -0.78 -2.70
CA VAL A 38 -8.52 -0.84 -1.45
C VAL A 38 -7.22 -0.08 -1.59
N TYR A 39 -7.00 0.94 -0.77
CA TYR A 39 -5.71 1.59 -0.62
C TYR A 39 -4.97 0.94 0.56
N VAL A 40 -3.86 0.27 0.28
CA VAL A 40 -3.05 -0.36 1.34
C VAL A 40 -2.03 0.67 1.81
N GLN A 41 -2.19 1.18 3.03
CA GLN A 41 -1.11 1.93 3.66
C GLN A 41 -0.02 0.93 4.03
N SER A 42 1.08 0.92 3.28
CA SER A 42 2.29 0.25 3.75
C SER A 42 2.80 1.06 4.93
N ALA A 43 2.48 0.63 6.16
CA ALA A 43 3.13 1.15 7.34
C ALA A 43 4.63 0.92 7.15
N ARG A 44 5.39 2.00 6.95
CA ARG A 44 6.82 1.89 6.78
C ARG A 44 7.39 1.53 8.16
N GLN A 45 7.77 0.27 8.34
CA GLN A 45 8.46 -0.16 9.55
C GLN A 45 9.72 0.69 9.71
N THR A 46 9.94 1.22 10.91
CA THR A 46 11.16 1.97 11.20
C THR A 46 12.34 1.01 11.22
N LYS A 47 13.56 1.55 11.09
CA LYS A 47 14.78 0.72 11.24
C LYS A 47 14.78 -0.02 12.58
N ASN A 48 14.34 0.64 13.65
CA ASN A 48 14.28 0.04 14.99
C ASN A 48 13.26 -1.10 15.07
N ASP A 49 12.07 -0.93 14.46
CA ASP A 49 11.05 -1.98 14.40
C ASP A 49 11.57 -3.23 13.66
N LEU A 50 12.32 -3.02 12.56
CA LEU A 50 12.95 -4.12 11.82
C LEU A 50 14.04 -4.80 12.64
N LEU A 51 14.88 -4.05 13.35
CA LEU A 51 15.96 -4.61 14.18
C LEU A 51 15.40 -5.45 15.34
N ALA A 52 14.39 -4.95 16.06
CA ALA A 52 13.73 -5.71 17.12
C ALA A 52 13.10 -7.00 16.60
N LYS A 53 12.57 -6.97 15.37
CA LYS A 53 12.00 -8.14 14.73
C LYS A 53 13.06 -9.17 14.34
N ILE A 54 14.23 -8.72 13.87
CA ILE A 54 15.37 -9.59 13.56
C ILE A 54 15.90 -10.26 14.84
N ASP A 55 16.09 -9.50 15.91
CA ASP A 55 16.55 -9.99 17.22
C ASP A 55 15.66 -11.12 17.74
N ASN A 56 14.34 -10.87 17.79
CA ASN A 56 13.37 -11.89 18.21
C ASN A 56 13.38 -13.15 17.32
N LEU A 57 13.60 -13.00 16.00
CA LEU A 57 13.70 -14.14 15.10
C LEU A 57 14.99 -14.96 15.36
N GLN A 58 16.10 -14.29 15.68
CA GLN A 58 17.36 -14.95 16.00
C GLN A 58 17.28 -15.74 17.32
N GLU A 59 16.67 -15.18 18.36
CA GLU A 59 16.44 -15.90 19.63
C GLU A 59 15.61 -17.17 19.44
N ARG A 60 14.57 -17.10 18.61
CA ARG A 60 13.65 -18.22 18.34
C ARG A 60 14.30 -19.34 17.55
N LEU A 61 15.26 -19.03 16.70
CA LEU A 61 15.97 -20.02 15.90
C LEU A 61 17.12 -20.68 16.66
N GLY A 62 17.40 -20.22 17.90
CA GLY A 62 18.49 -20.70 18.72
C GLY A 62 19.82 -20.23 18.14
N GLY A 63 20.45 -19.25 18.79
CA GLY A 63 21.83 -18.87 18.47
C GLY A 63 22.79 -20.06 18.48
#